data_AF-A0A8T4MIQ4-F1
#
_entry.id   AF-A0A8T4MIQ4-F1
#
_cell.length_a   1.000
_cell.length_b   1.000
_cell.length_c   1.000
_cell.angle_alpha   90.00
_cell.angle_beta   90.00
_cell.angle_gamma   90.00
#
_symmetry.space_group_name_H-M   'P 1'
#
loop_
_entity.id
_entity.type
_entity.pdbx_description
1 polymer ?
#
loop_
_entity_poly.entity_id
_entity_poly.type
_entity_poly.pdbx_seq_one_letter_code
_entity_poly.pdbx_strand_id
1 'polypeptide(L)' 'LIEYGGAKYPQAVDVSPLRRVNLALKHICHGASDKAFAKKKTLTQGLADEIVMASEENGESFAIKKKKDAEAQADSAR' A
#
# COMPACT_ATOMS: atom_id res chain seq x y z
N LEU A 1 -3.60 5.27 -15.18
CA LEU A 1 -4.80 5.65 -15.93
C LEU A 1 -4.36 6.43 -17.14
N ILE A 2 -4.89 6.07 -18.30
CA ILE A 2 -4.75 6.86 -19.52
C ILE A 2 -6.05 7.65 -19.69
N GLU A 3 -5.92 8.95 -19.90
CA GLU A 3 -7.05 9.82 -20.19
C GLU A 3 -7.11 10.05 -21.69
N TYR A 4 -8.24 9.68 -22.30
CA TYR A 4 -8.48 9.89 -23.72
C TYR A 4 -9.92 10.34 -23.93
N GLY A 5 -10.12 11.43 -24.67
CA GLY A 5 -11.47 11.92 -25.03
C GLY A 5 -12.37 12.32 -23.85
N GLY A 6 -11.79 12.73 -22.70
CA GLY A 6 -12.56 13.08 -21.49
C GLY A 6 -12.97 11.89 -20.62
N ALA A 7 -12.56 10.67 -20.99
CA ALA A 7 -12.77 9.45 -20.21
C ALA A 7 -11.45 8.88 -19.67
N LYS A 8 -11.55 8.21 -18.52
CA LYS A 8 -10.45 7.67 -17.73
C LYS A 8 -10.40 6.16 -17.90
N TYR A 9 -9.35 5.63 -18.53
CA TYR A 9 -9.18 4.20 -18.77
C TYR A 9 -8.07 3.64 -17.88
N PRO A 10 -8.36 2.63 -17.03
CA PRO A 10 -7.30 1.92 -16.33
C PRO A 10 -6.56 1.02 -17.32
N GLN A 11 -5.24 0.96 -17.19
CA GLN A 11 -4.40 0.05 -17.96
C GLN A 11 -3.39 -0.57 -16.99
N ALA A 12 -3.26 -1.89 -17.06
CA ALA A 12 -2.27 -2.63 -16.28
C ALA A 12 -0.84 -2.29 -16.75
N VAL A 13 0.04 -1.98 -15.79
CA VAL A 13 1.46 -1.71 -16.03
C VAL A 13 2.30 -2.40 -14.97
N ASP A 14 3.45 -2.94 -15.37
CA ASP A 14 4.39 -3.58 -14.44
C ASP A 14 5.16 -2.53 -13.62
N VAL A 15 5.49 -2.89 -12.38
CA VAL A 15 6.23 -2.02 -11.46
C VAL A 15 7.72 -2.36 -11.47
N SER A 16 8.56 -1.34 -11.72
CA SER A 16 10.02 -1.44 -11.61
C SER A 16 10.47 -1.95 -10.22
N PRO A 17 11.51 -2.81 -10.12
CA PRO A 17 11.99 -3.34 -8.86
C PRO A 17 12.28 -2.29 -7.78
N LEU A 18 12.92 -1.18 -8.15
CA LEU A 18 13.20 -0.07 -7.25
C LEU A 18 11.91 0.58 -6.72
N ARG A 19 10.90 0.71 -7.59
CA ARG A 19 9.62 1.31 -7.21
C ARG A 19 8.83 0.42 -6.25
N ARG A 20 8.94 -0.90 -6.33
CA ARG A 20 8.32 -1.83 -5.37
C ARG A 20 8.81 -1.57 -3.93
N VAL A 21 10.12 -1.43 -3.76
CA VAL A 21 10.73 -1.14 -2.45
C VAL A 21 10.26 0.22 -1.91
N ASN A 22 10.29 1.25 -2.76
CA ASN A 22 9.83 2.59 -2.37
C ASN A 22 8.34 2.62 -2.00
N LEU A 23 7.49 1.87 -2.71
CA LEU A 23 6.07 1.75 -2.37
C LEU A 23 5.87 1.05 -1.02
N ALA A 24 6.58 -0.06 -0.80
CA ALA A 24 6.48 -0.82 0.45
C ALA A 24 6.86 0.04 1.66
N LEU A 25 8.00 0.73 1.61
CA LEU A 25 8.43 1.65 2.67
C LEU A 25 7.43 2.78 2.91
N LYS A 26 6.91 3.38 1.82
CA LYS A 26 5.89 4.42 1.91
C LYS A 26 4.63 3.92 2.62
N HIS A 27 4.14 2.74 2.26
CA HIS A 27 2.90 2.22 2.84
C HIS A 27 3.08 1.82 4.31
N ILE A 28 4.24 1.27 4.70
CA ILE A 28 4.54 0.96 6.10
C ILE A 28 4.55 2.24 6.94
N CYS A 29 5.28 3.28 6.51
CA CYS A 29 5.33 4.55 7.24
C CYS A 29 3.96 5.22 7.34
N HIS A 30 3.17 5.17 6.27
CA HIS A 30 1.82 5.75 6.27
C HIS A 30 0.87 4.98 7.19
N GLY A 31 0.86 3.64 7.11
CA GLY A 31 0.05 2.79 7.98
C GLY A 31 0.41 2.96 9.46
N ALA A 32 1.70 3.09 9.77
CA ALA A 32 2.17 3.39 11.12
C ALA A 32 1.68 4.76 11.63
N SER A 33 1.72 5.77 10.75
CA SER A 33 1.23 7.12 11.06
C SER A 33 -0.27 7.13 11.32
N ASP A 34 -1.06 6.44 10.49
CA ASP A 34 -2.51 6.32 10.66
C ASP A 34 -2.88 5.51 11.91
N LYS A 35 -2.06 4.52 12.28
CA LYS A 35 -2.24 3.73 13.51
C LYS A 35 -1.90 4.54 14.77
N ALA A 36 -1.03 5.54 14.67
CA ALA A 36 -0.64 6.39 15.79
C ALA A 36 -1.47 7.69 15.87
N PHE A 37 -2.02 8.17 14.75
CA PHE A 37 -2.76 9.43 14.70
C PHE A 37 -4.00 9.38 15.61
N ALA A 38 -4.07 10.31 16.56
CA ALA A 38 -5.14 10.43 17.55
C ALA A 38 -5.40 9.18 18.40
N LYS A 39 -4.42 8.28 18.55
CA LYS A 39 -4.51 7.09 19.42
C LYS A 39 -3.53 7.16 20.58
N LYS A 40 -3.75 6.32 21.58
CA LYS A 40 -2.84 6.15 22.72
C LYS A 40 -1.52 5.45 22.34
N LYS A 41 -1.46 4.79 21.18
CA LYS A 41 -0.26 4.11 20.68
C LYS A 41 0.75 5.12 20.17
N THR A 42 2.02 4.96 20.53
CA THR A 42 3.11 5.76 19.98
C THR A 42 3.37 5.39 18.53
N LEU A 43 3.99 6.31 17.77
CA LEU A 43 4.40 6.04 16.39
C LEU A 43 5.33 4.83 16.30
N THR A 44 6.27 4.69 17.24
CA THR A 44 7.21 3.57 17.30
C THR A 44 6.49 2.23 17.46
N GLN A 45 5.47 2.17 18.31
CA GLN A 45 4.70 0.95 18.54
C GLN A 45 3.81 0.61 17.33
N GLY A 46 3.16 1.62 16.73
CA GLY A 46 2.42 1.45 15.48
C GLY A 46 3.30 0.95 14.33
N LEU A 47 4.55 1.38 14.26
CA LEU A 47 5.51 1.00 13.23
C LEU A 47 6.02 -0.44 13.44
N ALA A 48 6.34 -0.82 14.69
CA ALA A 48 6.71 -2.19 15.02
C ALA A 48 5.58 -3.18 14.70
N ASP A 49 4.36 -2.87 15.14
CA ASP A 49 3.16 -3.66 14.85
C ASP A 49 2.98 -3.83 13.32
N GLU A 50 3.12 -2.74 12.55
CA GLU A 50 2.97 -2.75 11.09
C GLU A 50 4.02 -3.63 10.38
N ILE A 51 5.27 -3.59 10.83
CA ILE A 51 6.34 -4.43 10.26
C ILE A 51 6.07 -5.92 10.51
N VAL A 52 5.68 -6.27 11.74
CA VAL A 52 5.38 -7.66 12.10
C VAL A 52 4.21 -8.18 11.26
N MET A 53 3.09 -7.44 11.23
CA MET A 53 1.93 -7.82 10.42
C MET A 53 2.24 -7.91 8.92
N ALA A 54 3.09 -7.01 8.39
CA ALA A 54 3.50 -7.06 7.00
C ALA A 54 4.35 -8.29 6.69
N SER A 55 5.21 -8.73 7.64
CA SER A 55 6.03 -9.94 7.47
C SER A 55 5.21 -11.23 7.48
N GLU A 56 4.08 -11.25 8.19
CA GLU A 56 3.14 -12.37 8.26
C GLU A 56 2.11 -12.37 7.12
N GLU A 57 2.22 -11.44 6.15
CA GLU A 57 1.24 -11.21 5.09
C GLU A 57 -0.21 -10.98 5.60
N ASN A 58 -0.33 -10.46 6.82
CA ASN A 58 -1.61 -10.24 7.46
C ASN A 58 -2.39 -9.12 6.75
N GLY A 59 -3.67 -9.36 6.46
CA GLY A 59 -4.57 -8.40 5.81
C GLY A 59 -4.89 -7.16 6.66
N GLU A 60 -4.60 -7.18 7.96
CA GLU A 60 -4.69 -6.02 8.85
C GLU A 60 -3.54 -5.00 8.66
N SER A 61 -2.46 -5.40 7.98
CA SER A 61 -1.43 -4.47 7.55
C SER A 61 -1.96 -3.59 6.41
N PHE A 62 -1.77 -2.28 6.58
CA PHE A 62 -2.08 -1.30 5.55
C PHE A 62 -1.24 -1.53 4.29
N ALA A 63 0.04 -1.89 4.45
CA ALA A 63 0.93 -2.16 3.33
C ALA A 63 0.47 -3.35 2.49
N ILE A 64 0.09 -4.46 3.13
CA ILE A 64 -0.42 -5.66 2.45
C ILE A 64 -1.77 -5.38 1.78
N LYS A 65 -2.67 -4.67 2.45
CA LYS A 65 -3.95 -4.28 1.87
C LYS A 65 -3.76 -3.44 0.60
N LYS A 66 -2.89 -2.41 0.65
CA LYS A 66 -2.61 -1.57 -0.52
C LYS A 66 -1.92 -2.31 -1.66
N LYS A 67 -1.04 -3.26 -1.36
CA LYS A 67 -0.46 -4.15 -2.37
C LYS A 67 -1.56 -4.95 -3.08
N LYS A 68 -2.41 -5.65 -2.32
CA LYS A 68 -3.49 -6.49 -2.87
C LYS A 68 -4.51 -5.68 -3.67
N ASP A 69 -4.92 -4.52 -3.17
CA ASP A 69 -5.85 -3.63 -3.87
C ASP A 69 -5.27 -3.17 -5.22
N ALA A 70 -3.98 -2.82 -5.26
CA ALA A 70 -3.32 -2.37 -6.49
C ALA A 70 -3.14 -3.50 -7.51
N GLU A 71 -2.78 -4.70 -7.07
CA GLU A 71 -2.66 -5.89 -7.92
C GLU A 71 -4.03 -6.27 -8.50
N ALA A 72 -5.08 -6.30 -7.67
CA ALA A 72 -6.45 -6.59 -8.11
C ALA A 72 -6.97 -5.55 -9.13
N GLN A 73 -6.66 -4.27 -8.93
CA GLN A 73 -7.02 -3.22 -9.88
C GLN A 73 -6.26 -3.35 -11.21
N ALA A 74 -4.99 -3.76 -11.16
CA ALA A 74 -4.21 -4.02 -12.37
C ALA A 74 -4.76 -5.23 -13.14
N ASP A 75 -5.07 -6.34 -12.44
CA ASP A 75 -5.65 -7.53 -13.07
C ASP A 75 -7.02 -7.25 -13.68
N SER A 76 -7.84 -6.42 -13.04
CA SER A 76 -9.14 -5.99 -13.58
C SER A 76 -9.04 -5.07 -14.81
N ALA A 77 -7.86 -4.49 -15.04
CA ALA A 77 -7.58 -3.54 -16.12
C ALA A 77 -6.68 -4.12 -17.22
N ARG A 78 -6.47 -5.45 -17.20
CA ARG A 78 -5.83 -6.21 -18.27
C ARG A 78 -6.79 -6.52 -19.41
#